data_AF-A0A3P7FPH6-F1
#
_entry.id   AF-A0A3P7FPH6-F1
#
_cell.length_a   1.000
_cell.length_b   1.000
_cell.length_c   1.000
_cell.angle_alpha   90.00
_cell.angle_beta   90.00
_cell.angle_gamma   90.00
#
_symmetry.space_group_name_H-M   'P 1'
#
loop_
_entity.id
_entity.type
_entity.pdbx_description
1 polymer ?
#
loop_
_entity_poly.entity_id
_entity_poly.type
_entity_poly.pdbx_seq_one_letter_code
_entity_poly.pdbx_strand_id
1 'polypeptide(L)'
;MAFCRTTLIERLLNNNNGQNTNATLGIPRNWNNIDSFERDNILEVYRKLPNIEEQIWGKVIVMERNIRSAKAYLRSRVITVDGSEAEFDGLR
;
A
#
# COMPACT_ATOMS: atom_id res chain seq x y z
N MET A 1 12.13 -10.77 4.54
CA MET A 1 12.91 -9.62 5.06
C MET A 1 11.92 -8.51 5.38
N ALA A 2 11.57 -8.30 6.65
CA ALA A 2 10.68 -7.21 7.04
C ALA A 2 11.51 -5.92 7.09
N PHE A 3 11.14 -4.91 6.30
CA PHE A 3 11.83 -3.63 6.31
C PHE A 3 11.39 -2.81 7.53
N CYS A 4 12.37 -2.30 8.29
CA CYS A 4 12.12 -1.43 9.43
C CYS A 4 11.68 -0.05 8.93
N ARG A 5 10.71 0.57 9.62
CA ARG A 5 10.17 1.91 9.35
C ARG A 5 11.26 2.95 9.02
N THR A 6 12.38 2.93 9.75
CA THR A 6 13.48 3.89 9.59
C THR A 6 14.11 3.80 8.20
N THR A 7 14.45 2.59 7.73
CA THR A 7 15.09 2.39 6.42
C THR A 7 14.21 2.86 5.26
N LEU A 8 12.90 2.73 5.42
CA LEU A 8 11.94 3.15 4.40
C LEU A 8 11.89 4.68 4.30
N ILE A 9 11.82 5.35 5.45
CA ILE A 9 11.81 6.81 5.52
C ILE A 9 13.11 7.39 4.93
N GLU A 10 14.27 6.81 5.25
CA GLU A 10 15.56 7.24 4.70
C GLU A 10 15.61 7.12 3.16
N ARG A 11 15.12 6.00 2.60
CA ARG A 11 15.03 5.82 1.14
C ARG A 11 14.13 6.86 0.49
N LEU A 12 12.97 7.14 1.10
CA LEU A 12 12.03 8.13 0.57
C LEU A 12 12.60 9.55 0.61
N LEU A 13 13.30 9.92 1.68
CA LEU A 13 13.93 11.23 1.82
C LEU A 13 15.06 11.43 0.79
N ASN A 14 15.81 10.39 0.45
CA ASN A 14 16.89 10.49 -0.53
C ASN A 14 16.41 10.53 -1.99
N ASN A 15 15.21 10.03 -2.29
CA ASN A 15 14.78 9.83 -3.68
C ASN A 15 13.92 11.00 -4.19
N ASN A 16 14.58 12.15 -4.40
CA ASN A 16 13.99 13.43 -4.86
C ASN A 16 13.77 13.57 -6.38
N ASN A 17 13.80 12.48 -7.16
CA ASN A 17 13.48 12.55 -8.60
C ASN A 17 11.99 12.32 -8.85
N GLY A 18 11.30 13.41 -9.17
CA GLY A 18 9.87 13.47 -9.46
C GLY A 18 9.47 12.64 -10.68
N GLN A 19 8.72 11.57 -10.44
CA GLN A 19 7.84 10.99 -11.44
C GLN A 19 6.40 11.18 -10.96
N ASN A 20 5.69 12.09 -11.64
CA ASN A 20 4.26 12.26 -11.51
C ASN A 20 3.57 11.03 -12.12
N THR A 21 3.19 10.06 -11.30
CA THR A 21 2.24 9.04 -11.74
C THR A 21 0.84 9.67 -11.69
N ASN A 22 0.37 10.20 -12.81
CA ASN A 22 -1.03 10.56 -12.99
C ASN A 22 -1.86 9.27 -12.81
N ALA A 23 -2.63 9.20 -11.73
CA ALA A 23 -3.55 8.10 -11.50
C ALA A 23 -4.74 8.24 -12.47
N THR A 24 -4.60 7.70 -13.69
CA THR A 24 -5.74 7.53 -14.58
C THR A 24 -6.67 6.49 -13.97
N LEU A 25 -7.85 6.95 -13.55
CA LEU A 25 -8.91 6.15 -12.97
C LEU A 25 -9.27 5.02 -13.95
N GLY A 26 -8.83 3.78 -13.67
CA GLY A 26 -9.13 2.60 -14.49
C GLY A 26 -7.93 1.80 -15.01
N ILE A 27 -6.70 2.34 -15.00
CA ILE A 27 -5.53 1.55 -15.40
C ILE A 27 -5.00 0.76 -14.19
N PRO A 28 -4.81 -0.56 -14.30
CA PRO A 28 -4.17 -1.34 -13.24
C PRO A 28 -2.78 -0.75 -12.97
N ARG A 29 -2.55 -0.31 -11.74
CA ARG A 29 -1.26 0.27 -11.37
C ARG A 29 -0.21 -0.83 -11.39
N ASN A 30 0.76 -0.70 -12.29
CA ASN A 30 1.91 -1.57 -12.39
C ASN A 30 3.15 -0.86 -11.83
N TRP A 31 4.09 -1.62 -11.28
CA TRP A 31 5.37 -1.08 -10.80
C TRP A 31 6.52 -1.95 -11.26
N ASN A 32 7.43 -1.37 -12.04
CA ASN A 32 8.61 -2.07 -12.52
C ASN A 32 9.83 -1.91 -11.59
N ASN A 33 9.70 -1.10 -10.53
CA ASN A 33 10.71 -0.89 -9.51
C ASN A 33 10.04 -0.84 -8.12
N ILE A 34 10.72 -1.43 -7.12
CA ILE A 34 10.28 -1.45 -5.74
C ILE A 34 10.22 -0.05 -5.13
N ASP A 35 11.15 0.86 -5.48
CA ASP A 35 11.14 2.23 -4.92
C ASP A 35 9.90 3.01 -5.34
N SER A 36 9.47 2.83 -6.60
CA SER A 36 8.24 3.45 -7.11
C SER A 36 7.01 2.89 -6.40
N PHE A 37 6.99 1.58 -6.13
CA PHE A 37 5.93 0.94 -5.36
C PHE A 37 5.87 1.48 -3.93
N GLU A 38 7.00 1.53 -3.23
CA GLU A 38 7.10 2.03 -1.86
C GLU A 38 6.65 3.49 -1.78
N ARG A 39 7.22 4.35 -2.63
CA ARG A 39 6.90 5.78 -2.70
C ARG A 39 5.41 6.01 -2.93
N ASP A 40 4.82 5.37 -3.93
CA ASP A 40 3.41 5.59 -4.26
C ASP A 40 2.48 5.19 -3.12
N ASN A 41 2.75 4.06 -2.47
CA ASN A 41 1.87 3.55 -1.42
C ASN A 41 2.02 4.33 -0.13
N ILE A 42 3.21 4.84 0.18
CA ILE A 42 3.44 5.66 1.37
C ILE A 42 2.94 7.08 1.16
N LEU A 43 3.17 7.68 -0.01
CA LEU A 43 2.56 8.98 -0.34
C LEU A 43 1.04 8.91 -0.29
N GLU A 44 0.42 7.80 -0.72
CA GLU A 44 -1.01 7.59 -0.58
C GLU A 44 -1.47 7.57 0.88
N VAL A 45 -0.75 6.86 1.77
CA VAL A 45 -1.07 6.83 3.21
C VAL A 45 -0.85 8.21 3.81
N TYR A 46 0.26 8.87 3.50
CA TYR A 46 0.59 10.22 3.98
C TYR A 46 -0.48 11.25 3.61
N ARG A 47 -0.94 11.26 2.35
CA ARG A 47 -2.01 12.16 1.88
C ARG A 47 -3.35 11.92 2.60
N LYS A 48 -3.62 10.66 2.97
CA LYS A 48 -4.86 10.29 3.66
C LYS A 48 -4.75 10.42 5.18
N LEU A 49 -3.54 10.55 5.72
CA LEU A 49 -3.25 10.50 7.16
C LEU A 49 -4.18 11.38 8.02
N PRO A 50 -4.56 12.61 7.61
CA PRO A 50 -5.49 13.44 8.40
C PRO A 50 -6.91 12.88 8.52
N ASN A 51 -7.31 11.97 7.61
CA ASN A 51 -8.67 11.44 7.49
C ASN A 51 -8.74 9.93 7.73
N ILE A 52 -7.65 9.29 8.19
CA ILE A 52 -7.68 7.87 8.56
C ILE A 52 -8.34 7.73 9.93
N GLU A 53 -9.35 6.86 10.02
CA GLU A 53 -10.00 6.53 11.30
C GLU A 53 -9.00 5.94 12.30
N GLU A 54 -9.11 6.32 13.56
CA GLU A 54 -8.21 5.87 14.65
C GLU A 54 -8.14 4.34 14.79
N GLN A 55 -9.20 3.63 14.42
CA GLN A 55 -9.27 2.16 14.50
C GLN A 55 -8.47 1.45 13.39
N ILE A 56 -8.08 2.15 12.33
CA ILE A 56 -7.28 1.57 11.26
C ILE A 56 -5.82 1.53 11.69
N TRP A 57 -5.27 0.32 11.84
CA TRP A 57 -3.87 0.12 12.25
C TRP A 57 -2.96 -0.29 11.10
N GLY A 58 -3.50 -0.68 9.95
CA GLY A 58 -2.72 -1.21 8.85
C GLY A 58 -3.36 -1.05 7.48
N LYS A 59 -2.54 -1.19 6.44
CA LYS A 59 -2.95 -1.25 5.03
C LYS A 59 -2.27 -2.45 4.38
N VAL A 60 -3.06 -3.29 3.73
CA VAL A 60 -2.57 -4.44 2.95
C VAL A 60 -2.79 -4.16 1.47
N ILE A 61 -1.81 -4.56 0.67
CA ILE A 61 -1.84 -4.44 -0.79
C ILE A 61 -1.57 -5.84 -1.34
N VAL A 62 -2.55 -6.40 -2.03
CA VAL A 62 -2.43 -7.70 -2.70
C VAL A 62 -1.96 -7.47 -4.12
N MET A 63 -0.97 -8.23 -4.55
CA MET A 63 -0.32 -8.06 -5.84
C MET A 63 -0.19 -9.39 -6.56
N GLU A 64 -0.40 -9.36 -7.86
CA GLU A 64 -0.03 -10.43 -8.78
C GLU A 64 1.15 -9.92 -9.62
N ARG A 65 2.34 -10.46 -9.34
CA ARG A 65 3.61 -9.99 -9.91
C ARG A 65 3.80 -8.49 -9.63
N ASN A 66 3.82 -7.66 -10.69
CA ASN A 66 4.01 -6.22 -10.62
C ASN A 66 2.69 -5.43 -10.67
N ILE A 67 1.54 -6.10 -10.65
CA ILE A 67 0.22 -5.47 -10.76
C ILE A 67 -0.50 -5.53 -9.42
N ARG A 68 -1.12 -4.42 -9.03
CA ARG A 68 -1.99 -4.40 -7.84
C ARG A 68 -3.34 -5.07 -8.13
N SER A 69 -3.64 -6.14 -7.41
CA SER A 69 -4.94 -6.83 -7.48
C SER A 69 -5.96 -6.19 -6.52
N ALA A 70 -5.59 -5.98 -5.24
CA ALA A 70 -6.51 -5.42 -4.24
C ALA A 70 -5.81 -4.55 -3.18
N LYS A 71 -6.62 -3.85 -2.38
CA LYS A 71 -6.19 -3.11 -1.18
C LYS A 71 -7.23 -3.25 -0.08
N ALA A 72 -6.75 -3.38 1.16
CA ALA A 72 -7.59 -3.39 2.35
C ALA A 72 -7.00 -2.51 3.44
N TYR A 73 -7.85 -1.90 4.26
CA TYR A 73 -7.48 -1.21 5.49
C TYR A 73 -7.92 -2.06 6.68
N LEU A 74 -6.97 -2.32 7.58
CA LEU A 74 -7.16 -3.27 8.67
C LEU A 74 -7.66 -2.54 9.91
N ARG A 75 -8.79 -3.01 10.44
CA ARG A 75 -9.37 -2.53 11.71
C ARG A 75 -9.36 -3.61 12.79
N SER A 76 -9.68 -4.86 12.42
CA SER A 76 -9.64 -5.98 13.36
C SER A 76 -8.22 -6.29 13.81
N ARG A 77 -8.06 -6.70 15.07
CA ARG A 77 -6.76 -7.11 15.63
C ARG A 77 -6.18 -8.34 14.95
N VAL A 78 -7.05 -9.21 14.43
CA VAL A 78 -6.69 -10.42 13.70
C VAL A 78 -7.28 -10.32 12.31
N ILE A 79 -6.43 -10.55 11.32
CA ILE A 79 -6.79 -10.57 9.90
C ILE A 79 -6.29 -11.89 9.35
N THR A 80 -7.19 -12.65 8.72
CA THR A 80 -6.85 -13.88 8.01
C THR A 80 -6.49 -13.53 6.57
N VAL A 81 -5.42 -14.10 6.05
CA VAL A 81 -5.08 -14.00 4.62
C VAL A 81 -4.98 -15.43 4.10
N ASP A 82 -5.94 -15.82 3.28
CA ASP A 82 -6.01 -17.15 2.68
C ASP A 82 -6.24 -17.07 1.16
N GLY A 83 -6.40 -18.22 0.52
CA GLY A 83 -6.68 -18.33 -0.91
C GLY A 83 -8.18 -18.52 -1.22
N SER A 84 -9.07 -18.12 -0.31
CA SER A 84 -10.51 -18.25 -0.54
C SER A 84 -10.99 -17.26 -1.61
N GLU A 85 -12.10 -17.61 -2.28
CA GLU A 85 -12.77 -16.72 -3.24
C GLU A 85 -13.71 -15.71 -2.54
N ALA A 86 -13.68 -15.65 -1.21
CA ALA A 86 -14.52 -14.72 -0.44
C ALA A 86 -13.99 -13.28 -0.58
N GLU A 87 -14.91 -12.33 -0.65
CA GLU A 87 -14.57 -10.91 -0.61
C GLU A 87 -14.08 -10.49 0.78
N PHE A 88 -13.26 -9.43 0.82
CA PHE A 88 -12.75 -8.87 2.07
C PHE A 88 -13.89 -8.37 2.96
N ASP A 89 -14.07 -8.99 4.12
CA ASP A 89 -15.17 -8.68 5.06
C ASP A 89 -14.71 -7.87 6.28
N GLY A 90 -13.42 -7.50 6.33
CA GLY A 90 -12.81 -6.79 7.46
C GLY A 90 -12.10 -7.71 8.45
N LEU A 91 -12.30 -9.03 8.35
CA LEU A 91 -11.65 -10.07 9.15
C LEU A 91 -10.81 -11.03 8.30
N ARG A 92 -11.23 -11.31 7.06
CA ARG A 92 -10.48 -12.07 6.05
C ARG A 92 -10.43 -11.27 4.76
#